data_AF-A0A6F8Y7B7-F1
#
_entry.id   AF-A0A6F8Y7B7-F1
#
_cell.length_a   1.000
_cell.length_b   1.000
_cell.length_c   1.000
_cell.angle_alpha   90.00
_cell.angle_beta   90.00
_cell.angle_gamma   90.00
#
_symmetry.space_group_name_H-M   'P 1'
#
loop_
_entity.id
_entity.type
_entity.pdbx_description
1 polymer ?
#
loop_
_entity_poly.entity_id
_entity_poly.type
_entity_poly.pdbx_seq_one_letter_code
_entity_poly.pdbx_strand_id
1 'polypeptide(L)'
;MVEEFDCTAPLRVLTAPSDDAAKLFQQVMEAILGVLHDRGADLAWAQDVHTEMVRAGLTEVDTVTHSQSWTGGSAGAALHDINSRTLEPRLLAAGISLDQLRAFRQLSRDPSFASLSYQFVSTRGRRPL
;
A
#
# COMPACT_ATOMS: atom_id res chain seq x y z
N MET A 1 -11.12 8.59 15.40
CA MET A 1 -11.02 7.55 14.37
C MET A 1 -9.66 7.68 13.75
N VAL A 2 -8.99 6.56 13.53
CA VAL A 2 -7.69 6.45 12.89
C VAL A 2 -7.86 5.51 11.71
N GLU A 3 -7.33 5.87 10.56
CA GLU A 3 -7.45 5.12 9.32
C GLU A 3 -6.07 4.94 8.70
N GLU A 4 -5.66 3.69 8.52
CA GLU A 4 -4.29 3.33 8.14
C GLU A 4 -4.29 2.25 7.07
N PHE A 5 -3.19 2.14 6.33
CA PHE A 5 -2.93 1.01 5.45
C PHE A 5 -2.05 -0.02 6.17
N ASP A 6 -2.52 -1.26 6.23
CA ASP A 6 -1.66 -2.37 6.61
C ASP A 6 -0.74 -2.74 5.43
N CYS A 7 0.56 -2.55 5.65
CA CYS A 7 1.61 -2.78 4.67
C CYS A 7 2.44 -4.04 4.97
N THR A 8 1.98 -4.91 5.87
CA THR A 8 2.70 -6.15 6.26
C THR A 8 2.57 -7.28 5.23
N ALA A 9 1.48 -7.28 4.46
CA ALA A 9 1.22 -8.28 3.43
C ALA A 9 1.57 -7.74 2.03
N PRO A 10 2.24 -8.54 1.18
CA PRO A 10 2.43 -8.18 -0.21
C PRO A 10 1.08 -7.98 -0.92
N LEU A 11 1.00 -6.96 -1.77
CA LEU A 11 -0.18 -6.74 -2.59
C LEU A 11 -0.38 -7.89 -3.57
N ARG A 12 -1.58 -8.47 -3.56
CA ARG A 12 -1.93 -9.56 -4.47
C ARG A 12 -2.27 -9.00 -5.85
N VAL A 13 -1.51 -9.40 -6.85
CA VAL A 13 -1.91 -9.21 -8.26
C VAL A 13 -3.09 -10.15 -8.55
N LEU A 14 -4.18 -9.61 -9.06
CA LEU A 14 -5.39 -10.33 -9.42
C LEU A 14 -5.37 -10.71 -10.91
N THR A 15 -4.98 -9.74 -11.76
CA THR A 15 -4.78 -9.93 -13.20
C THR A 15 -3.62 -9.06 -13.68
N ALA A 16 -2.92 -9.51 -14.73
CA ALA A 16 -1.86 -8.76 -15.38
C ALA A 16 -1.78 -9.15 -16.87
N PRO A 17 -1.26 -8.27 -17.74
CA PRO A 17 -1.06 -8.58 -19.16
C PRO A 17 0.00 -9.67 -19.40
N SER A 18 0.89 -9.90 -18.43
CA SER A 18 1.89 -10.98 -18.46
C SER A 18 2.40 -11.31 -17.05
N ASP A 19 3.02 -12.47 -16.89
CA ASP A 19 3.68 -12.88 -15.64
C ASP A 19 4.81 -11.92 -15.26
N ASP A 20 5.55 -11.41 -16.24
CA ASP A 20 6.64 -10.46 -15.99
C ASP A 20 6.12 -9.10 -15.54
N ALA A 21 4.94 -8.67 -16.01
CA ALA A 21 4.28 -7.48 -15.49
C ALA A 21 3.83 -7.67 -14.03
N ALA A 22 3.30 -8.84 -13.67
CA ALA A 22 2.95 -9.16 -12.29
C ALA A 22 4.18 -9.14 -11.36
N LYS A 23 5.30 -9.75 -11.79
CA LYS A 23 6.57 -9.73 -11.06
C LYS A 23 7.12 -8.31 -10.90
N LEU A 24 7.09 -7.52 -11.98
CA LEU A 24 7.52 -6.13 -11.94
C LEU A 24 6.72 -5.32 -10.91
N PHE A 25 5.39 -5.50 -10.89
CA PHE A 25 4.55 -4.84 -9.90
C PHE A 25 4.98 -5.20 -8.47
N GLN A 26 5.14 -6.49 -8.18
CA GLN A 26 5.58 -6.96 -6.86
C GLN A 26 6.95 -6.39 -6.47
N GLN A 27 7.93 -6.45 -7.38
CA GLN A 27 9.28 -5.94 -7.14
C GLN A 27 9.30 -4.45 -6.82
N VAL A 28 8.57 -3.63 -7.58
CA VAL A 28 8.53 -2.18 -7.35
C VAL A 28 7.75 -1.84 -6.07
N MET A 29 6.67 -2.57 -5.77
CA MET A 29 5.93 -2.38 -4.52
C MET A 29 6.77 -2.75 -3.29
N GLU A 30 7.51 -3.85 -3.34
CA GLU A 30 8.46 -4.24 -2.29
C GLU A 30 9.53 -3.15 -2.09
N ALA A 31 10.11 -2.63 -3.17
CA ALA A 31 11.07 -1.54 -3.09
C ALA A 31 10.48 -0.25 -2.51
N ILE A 32 9.22 0.08 -2.85
CA ILE A 32 8.50 1.23 -2.26
C ILE A 32 8.36 1.04 -0.74
N LEU A 33 7.90 -0.13 -0.28
CA LEU A 33 7.72 -0.42 1.14
C LEU A 33 9.05 -0.45 1.89
N GLY A 34 10.11 -1.00 1.29
CA GLY A 34 11.46 -0.97 1.85
C GLY A 34 11.97 0.47 2.04
N VAL A 35 11.78 1.34 1.03
CA VAL A 35 12.14 2.76 1.14
C VAL A 35 11.35 3.49 2.24
N LEU A 36 10.09 3.14 2.46
CA LEU A 36 9.28 3.71 3.54
C LEU A 36 9.77 3.22 4.91
N HIS A 37 10.00 1.91 5.05
CA HIS A 37 10.53 1.29 6.26
C HIS A 37 11.89 1.89 6.67
N ASP A 38 12.82 2.02 5.73
CA ASP A 38 14.16 2.59 5.98
C ASP A 38 14.11 4.06 6.42
N ARG A 39 12.96 4.73 6.23
CA ARG A 39 12.70 6.09 6.67
C ARG A 39 11.89 6.16 7.97
N GLY A 40 11.72 5.03 8.65
CA GLY A 40 11.05 4.92 9.94
C GLY A 40 9.54 4.72 9.85
N ALA A 41 9.00 4.39 8.67
CA ALA A 41 7.59 3.98 8.59
C ALA A 41 7.42 2.61 9.25
N ASP A 42 6.51 2.53 10.21
CA ASP A 42 6.06 1.26 10.75
C ASP A 42 5.00 0.67 9.80
N LEU A 43 5.38 -0.36 9.06
CA LEU A 43 4.50 -1.02 8.09
C LEU A 43 3.37 -1.82 8.74
N ALA A 44 3.48 -2.13 10.03
CA ALA A 44 2.51 -2.88 10.81
C ALA A 44 1.58 -2.00 11.65
N TRP A 45 1.82 -0.68 11.68
CA TRP A 45 1.12 0.26 12.55
C TRP A 45 -0.41 0.10 12.56
N ALA A 46 -1.01 -0.13 11.38
CA ALA A 46 -2.44 -0.35 11.23
C ALA A 46 -3.02 -1.42 12.17
N GLN A 47 -2.26 -2.49 12.46
CA GLN A 47 -2.65 -3.58 13.34
C GLN A 47 -2.53 -3.21 14.84
N ASP A 48 -1.64 -2.27 15.16
CA ASP A 48 -1.39 -1.84 16.54
C ASP A 48 -2.38 -0.75 17.01
N VAL A 49 -2.99 -0.01 16.09
CA VAL A 49 -3.90 1.11 16.41
C VAL A 49 -4.99 0.73 17.42
N HIS A 50 -5.60 -0.45 17.29
CA HIS A 50 -6.64 -0.90 18.23
C HIS A 50 -6.10 -0.96 19.65
N THR A 51 -4.96 -1.61 19.83
CA THR A 51 -4.29 -1.75 21.11
C THR A 51 -3.89 -0.38 21.67
N GLU A 52 -3.34 0.50 20.84
CA GLU A 52 -2.92 1.84 21.27
C GLU A 52 -4.10 2.72 21.66
N MET A 53 -5.25 2.62 20.97
CA MET A 53 -6.46 3.33 21.35
C MET A 53 -7.01 2.85 22.70
N VAL A 54 -7.00 1.54 22.97
CA VAL A 54 -7.36 0.99 24.28
C VAL A 54 -6.39 1.47 25.37
N ARG A 55 -5.08 1.44 25.11
CA ARG A 55 -4.04 1.93 26.04
C ARG A 55 -4.18 3.42 26.35
N ALA A 56 -4.64 4.22 25.38
CA ALA A 56 -4.95 5.63 25.56
C ALA A 56 -6.24 5.90 26.38
N GLY A 57 -6.92 4.84 26.86
CA GLY A 57 -8.12 4.95 27.68
C GLY A 57 -9.41 5.15 26.90
N LEU A 58 -9.41 4.92 25.58
CA LEU A 58 -10.66 4.91 24.80
C LEU A 58 -11.44 3.63 25.08
N THR A 59 -12.77 3.76 25.10
CA THR A 59 -13.72 2.67 25.27
C THR A 59 -14.49 2.42 23.98
N GLU A 60 -15.18 1.28 23.88
CA GLU A 60 -15.95 0.88 22.68
C GLU A 60 -15.06 0.94 21.42
N VAL A 61 -13.84 0.43 21.54
CA VAL A 61 -12.89 0.40 20.42
C VAL A 61 -13.30 -0.69 19.44
N ASP A 62 -13.45 -0.30 18.19
CA ASP A 62 -13.95 -1.12 17.08
C ASP A 62 -13.03 -0.92 15.88
N THR A 63 -12.65 -2.02 15.23
CA THR A 63 -11.74 -2.04 14.08
C THR A 63 -12.40 -2.76 12.92
N VAL A 64 -12.47 -2.10 11.78
CA VAL A 64 -12.97 -2.67 10.53
C VAL A 64 -11.85 -2.63 9.50
N THR A 65 -11.66 -3.76 8.82
CA THR A 65 -10.71 -3.87 7.70
C THR A 65 -11.46 -4.00 6.40
N HIS A 66 -11.09 -3.18 5.41
CA HIS A 66 -11.65 -3.22 4.07
C HIS A 66 -10.56 -3.40 3.01
N SER A 67 -10.87 -4.11 1.94
CA SER A 67 -10.00 -4.23 0.77
C SER A 67 -10.85 -4.42 -0.49
N GLN A 68 -10.34 -3.94 -1.62
CA GLN A 68 -11.05 -3.92 -2.90
C GLN A 68 -10.08 -4.10 -4.07
N SER A 69 -10.59 -4.45 -5.25
CA SER A 69 -9.76 -4.48 -6.46
C SER A 69 -9.44 -3.07 -6.95
N TRP A 70 -8.17 -2.85 -7.29
CA TRP A 70 -7.67 -1.67 -7.97
C TRP A 70 -7.24 -2.04 -9.39
N THR A 71 -8.18 -1.93 -10.33
CA THR A 71 -7.94 -2.08 -11.77
C THR A 71 -7.08 -0.93 -12.29
N GLY A 72 -6.23 -1.18 -13.27
CA GLY A 72 -5.43 -0.14 -13.91
C GLY A 72 -6.30 1.00 -14.46
N GLY A 73 -5.84 2.23 -14.26
CA GLY A 73 -6.59 3.45 -14.57
C GLY A 73 -7.58 3.89 -13.48
N SER A 74 -7.81 3.08 -12.44
CA SER A 74 -8.57 3.52 -11.26
C SER A 74 -7.78 4.51 -10.40
N ALA A 75 -8.48 5.24 -9.53
CA ALA A 75 -7.85 6.14 -8.55
C ALA A 75 -6.92 5.38 -7.57
N GLY A 76 -7.30 4.15 -7.18
CA GLY A 76 -6.46 3.28 -6.36
C GLY A 76 -5.16 2.90 -7.07
N ALA A 77 -5.25 2.45 -8.32
CA ALA A 77 -4.07 2.13 -9.11
C ALA A 77 -3.17 3.36 -9.36
N ALA A 78 -3.74 4.56 -9.45
CA ALA A 78 -2.98 5.81 -9.56
C ALA A 78 -2.09 6.10 -8.34
N LEU A 79 -2.44 5.60 -7.14
CA LEU A 79 -1.59 5.74 -5.95
C LEU A 79 -0.21 5.08 -6.14
N HIS A 80 -0.15 3.95 -6.83
CA HIS A 80 1.11 3.29 -7.17
C HIS A 80 2.00 4.16 -8.07
N ASP A 81 1.43 4.75 -9.12
CA ASP A 81 2.13 5.69 -10.01
C ASP A 81 2.68 6.88 -9.23
N ILE A 82 1.84 7.51 -8.39
CA ILE A 82 2.23 8.66 -7.56
C ILE A 82 3.39 8.29 -6.63
N ASN A 83 3.28 7.19 -5.88
CA ASN A 83 4.34 6.74 -4.98
C ASN A 83 5.65 6.46 -5.73
N SER A 84 5.57 5.83 -6.89
CA SER A 84 6.75 5.55 -7.72
C SER A 84 7.45 6.83 -8.22
N ARG A 85 6.72 7.94 -8.41
CA ARG A 85 7.30 9.24 -8.79
C ARG A 85 7.89 9.96 -7.61
N THR A 86 7.14 10.04 -6.51
CA THR A 86 7.57 10.70 -5.28
C THR A 86 8.84 10.08 -4.71
N LEU A 87 8.99 8.75 -4.86
CA LEU A 87 10.14 8.01 -4.36
C LEU A 87 11.20 7.71 -5.43
N GLU A 88 11.07 8.23 -6.66
CA GLU A 88 11.93 7.86 -7.80
C GLU A 88 13.44 7.89 -7.48
N PRO A 89 14.03 8.97 -6.93
CA PRO A 89 15.46 8.99 -6.63
C PRO A 89 15.91 7.87 -5.68
N ARG A 90 15.05 7.46 -4.74
CA ARG A 90 15.34 6.42 -3.76
C ARG A 90 15.15 5.03 -4.35
N LEU A 91 14.14 4.85 -5.20
CA LEU A 91 13.93 3.60 -5.94
C LEU A 91 15.09 3.32 -6.90
N LEU A 92 15.61 4.36 -7.56
CA LEU A 92 16.83 4.26 -8.38
C LEU A 92 18.04 3.86 -7.53
N ALA A 93 18.22 4.49 -6.36
CA ALA A 93 19.30 4.13 -5.43
C ALA A 93 19.16 2.70 -4.87
N ALA A 94 17.93 2.20 -4.74
CA ALA A 94 17.62 0.83 -4.34
C ALA A 94 17.73 -0.20 -5.50
N GLY A 95 18.16 0.22 -6.69
CA GLY A 95 18.42 -0.66 -7.83
C GLY A 95 17.26 -0.87 -8.79
N ILE A 96 16.12 -0.19 -8.61
CA ILE A 96 15.05 -0.19 -9.62
C ILE A 96 15.47 0.73 -10.77
N SER A 97 15.54 0.22 -11.99
CA SER A 97 15.90 1.02 -13.16
C SER A 97 14.79 2.00 -13.58
N LEU A 98 15.16 3.04 -14.33
CA LEU A 98 14.21 3.99 -14.88
C LEU A 98 13.20 3.32 -15.82
N ASP A 99 13.62 2.30 -16.57
CA ASP A 99 12.74 1.57 -17.48
C ASP A 99 11.75 0.68 -16.74
N GLN A 100 12.15 0.06 -15.63
CA GLN A 100 11.23 -0.63 -14.71
C GLN A 100 10.19 0.34 -14.15
N LEU A 101 10.59 1.54 -13.70
CA LEU A 101 9.65 2.56 -13.21
C LEU A 101 8.69 3.02 -14.30
N ARG A 102 9.16 3.22 -15.54
CA ARG A 102 8.29 3.57 -16.68
C ARG A 102 7.27 2.48 -16.95
N ALA A 103 7.71 1.22 -17.02
CA ALA A 103 6.84 0.07 -17.26
C ALA A 103 5.82 -0.11 -16.12
N PHE A 104 6.23 0.06 -14.86
CA PHE A 104 5.34 0.01 -13.70
C PHE A 104 4.23 1.08 -13.76
N ARG A 105 4.58 2.32 -14.15
CA ARG A 105 3.61 3.42 -14.29
C ARG A 105 2.68 3.26 -15.50
N GLN A 106 3.11 2.53 -16.52
CA GLN A 106 2.24 2.13 -17.62
C GLN A 106 1.28 1.04 -17.16
N LEU A 107 1.78 0.04 -16.45
CA LEU A 107 0.99 -1.06 -15.90
C LEU A 107 -0.13 -0.58 -14.97
N SER A 108 0.14 0.43 -14.13
CA SER A 108 -0.88 1.01 -13.24
C SER A 108 -2.04 1.71 -13.99
N ARG A 109 -1.92 1.90 -15.30
CA ARG A 109 -2.94 2.49 -16.18
C ARG A 109 -3.53 1.46 -17.15
N ASP A 110 -3.00 0.24 -17.18
CA ASP A 110 -3.43 -0.82 -18.09
C ASP A 110 -4.72 -1.48 -17.57
N PRO A 111 -5.84 -1.44 -18.32
CA PRO A 111 -7.11 -2.02 -17.87
C PRO A 111 -7.08 -3.55 -17.72
N SER A 112 -6.07 -4.25 -18.28
CA SER A 112 -5.87 -5.69 -18.08
C SER A 112 -5.18 -6.02 -16.74
N PHE A 113 -4.60 -5.01 -16.08
CA PHE A 113 -4.01 -5.15 -14.76
C PHE A 113 -5.01 -4.87 -13.65
N ALA A 114 -4.97 -5.67 -12.60
CA ALA A 114 -5.63 -5.39 -11.34
C ALA A 114 -4.83 -5.97 -10.18
N SER A 115 -4.77 -5.23 -9.07
CA SER A 115 -4.27 -5.73 -7.79
C SER A 115 -5.34 -5.59 -6.72
N LEU A 116 -5.20 -6.31 -5.63
CA LEU A 116 -5.95 -6.03 -4.41
C LEU A 116 -5.35 -4.79 -3.75
N SER A 117 -6.17 -3.89 -3.23
CA SER A 117 -5.71 -2.76 -2.42
C SER A 117 -4.99 -3.26 -1.17
N TYR A 118 -4.21 -2.38 -0.55
CA TYR A 118 -3.86 -2.56 0.86
C TYR A 118 -5.13 -2.83 1.68
N GLN A 119 -4.97 -3.57 2.77
CA GLN A 119 -6.01 -3.60 3.78
C GLN A 119 -6.09 -2.21 4.41
N PHE A 120 -7.23 -1.57 4.26
CA PHE A 120 -7.54 -0.29 4.88
C PHE A 120 -8.19 -0.57 6.23
N VAL A 121 -7.49 -0.22 7.30
CA VAL A 121 -7.87 -0.53 8.68
C VAL A 121 -8.38 0.74 9.33
N SER A 122 -9.68 0.78 9.59
CA SER A 122 -10.35 1.89 10.25
C SER A 122 -10.64 1.49 11.69
N THR A 123 -10.01 2.18 12.65
CA THR A 123 -10.25 1.98 14.08
C THR A 123 -10.88 3.22 14.69
N ARG A 124 -11.95 3.03 15.47
CA ARG A 124 -12.64 4.10 16.20
C ARG A 124 -12.86 3.69 17.64
N GLY A 125 -12.99 4.68 18.52
CA GLY A 125 -13.30 4.50 19.93
C GLY A 125 -13.89 5.79 20.49
N ARG A 126 -14.44 5.71 21.69
CA ARG A 126 -15.08 6.84 22.39
C ARG A 126 -14.26 7.19 23.63
N ARG A 127 -14.20 8.48 23.97
CA ARG A 127 -13.67 8.91 25.27
C ARG A 127 -14.66 8.48 26.37
N PRO A 128 -14.19 7.95 27.50
CA PRO A 128 -15.05 7.73 28.66
C PRO A 128 -15.76 9.03 29.08
N LEU A 129 -16.99 8.91 29.58
CA LEU A 129 -17.72 10.02 30.17
C LEU A 129 -17.04 10.51 31.46
#